data_AF-A0A3N0I3L2-F1
#
_entry.id   AF-A0A3N0I3L2-F1
#
_cell.length_a   1.000
_cell.length_b   1.000
_cell.length_c   1.000
_cell.angle_alpha   90.00
_cell.angle_beta   90.00
_cell.angle_gamma   90.00
#
_symmetry.space_group_name_H-M   'P 1'
#
loop_
_entity.id
_entity.type
_entity.pdbx_description
1 polymer ?
#
loop_
_entity_poly.entity_id
_entity_poly.type
_entity_poly.pdbx_seq_one_letter_code
_entity_poly.pdbx_strand_id
1 'polypeptide(L)'
;MKKTDELIDLSEALFKQSLHVSDSKELHMGKMAIQEIIALLNQIDDLKKRGYDIQFVDQTMHGCIEGNLPLVHRIFNNLSSNIIKYADKQKPIHILTKVEKGEFYIRFENYIASTKDVESNHIGLQSVQMSMKQLQGSCL
;
A
#
# COMPACT_ATOMS: atom_id res chain seq x y z
N MET A 1 -6.52 -19.69 -25.84
CA MET A 1 -6.39 -18.40 -25.14
C MET A 1 -7.73 -18.01 -24.50
N LYS A 2 -8.25 -18.76 -23.52
CA LYS A 2 -9.55 -18.44 -22.85
C LYS A 2 -9.53 -18.62 -21.32
N LYS A 3 -8.61 -19.43 -20.78
CA LYS A 3 -8.55 -19.75 -19.35
C LYS A 3 -8.02 -18.62 -18.46
N THR A 4 -7.18 -17.73 -19.01
CA THR A 4 -6.52 -16.67 -18.23
C THR A 4 -7.47 -15.51 -17.94
N ASP A 5 -8.32 -15.14 -18.89
CA ASP A 5 -9.27 -14.04 -18.74
C ASP A 5 -10.39 -14.39 -17.75
N GLU A 6 -10.89 -15.64 -17.80
CA GLU A 6 -11.89 -16.16 -16.85
C GLU A 6 -11.39 -16.17 -15.40
N LEU A 7 -10.09 -16.42 -15.20
CA LEU A 7 -9.47 -16.36 -13.86
C LEU A 7 -9.35 -14.93 -13.33
N ILE A 8 -9.06 -13.97 -14.21
CA ILE A 8 -8.99 -12.55 -13.84
C ILE A 8 -10.40 -12.05 -13.46
N ASP A 9 -11.40 -12.34 -14.27
CA ASP A 9 -12.79 -11.92 -14.04
C ASP A 9 -13.37 -12.56 -12.76
N LEU A 10 -13.08 -13.85 -12.53
CA LEU A 10 -13.51 -14.54 -11.31
C LEU A 10 -12.79 -14.00 -10.07
N SER A 11 -11.50 -13.69 -10.17
CA SER A 11 -10.75 -13.06 -9.08
C SER A 11 -11.30 -11.66 -8.77
N GLU A 12 -11.64 -10.87 -9.78
CA GLU A 12 -12.21 -9.53 -9.60
C GLU A 12 -13.62 -9.60 -9.00
N ALA A 13 -14.43 -10.57 -9.42
CA ALA A 13 -15.75 -10.83 -8.87
C ALA A 13 -15.71 -11.31 -7.42
N LEU A 14 -14.80 -12.24 -7.08
CA LEU A 14 -14.59 -12.71 -5.71
C LEU A 14 -14.04 -11.60 -4.81
N PHE A 15 -13.19 -10.73 -5.34
CA PHE A 15 -12.72 -9.55 -4.62
C PHE A 15 -13.88 -8.56 -4.36
N LYS A 16 -14.70 -8.25 -5.37
CA LYS A 16 -15.91 -7.42 -5.23
C LYS A 16 -16.93 -8.01 -4.26
N GLN A 17 -17.09 -9.33 -4.23
CA GLN A 17 -17.96 -10.00 -3.26
C GLN A 17 -17.37 -10.00 -1.84
N SER A 18 -16.06 -10.22 -1.69
CA SER A 18 -15.38 -10.07 -0.40
C SER A 18 -15.52 -8.64 0.15
N LEU A 19 -15.61 -7.64 -0.73
CA LEU A 19 -15.92 -6.26 -0.34
C LEU A 19 -17.39 -6.10 0.11
N HIS A 20 -18.35 -6.72 -0.58
CA HIS A 20 -19.78 -6.70 -0.17
C HIS A 20 -20.09 -7.49 1.11
N VAL A 21 -19.28 -8.49 1.48
CA VAL A 21 -19.39 -9.16 2.80
C VAL A 21 -18.99 -8.20 3.95
N SER A 22 -18.46 -7.02 3.63
CA SER A 22 -18.16 -5.95 4.59
C SER A 22 -19.19 -4.82 4.61
N ASP A 23 -20.33 -4.95 3.93
CA ASP A 23 -21.44 -4.00 4.05
C ASP A 23 -22.24 -4.27 5.33
N SER A 24 -21.66 -3.87 6.48
CA SER A 24 -22.38 -3.49 7.72
C SER A 24 -21.44 -3.00 8.84
N LYS A 25 -20.24 -2.51 8.51
CA LYS A 25 -19.57 -1.52 9.35
C LYS A 25 -19.46 -0.26 8.52
N GLU A 26 -20.18 0.79 8.90
CA GLU A 26 -19.96 2.13 8.37
C GLU A 26 -18.45 2.38 8.31
N LEU A 27 -17.96 2.78 7.13
CA LEU A 27 -16.57 3.19 6.98
C LEU A 27 -16.40 4.48 7.77
N HIS A 28 -16.10 4.36 9.07
CA HIS A 28 -15.89 5.52 9.93
C HIS A 28 -14.57 6.17 9.54
N MET A 29 -14.68 7.23 8.74
CA MET A 29 -13.61 8.18 8.52
C MET A 29 -13.42 8.97 9.82
N GLY A 30 -12.17 9.07 10.26
CA GLY A 30 -11.80 9.73 11.49
C GLY A 30 -10.59 10.61 11.28
N LYS A 31 -10.43 11.59 12.18
CA LYS A 31 -9.23 12.41 12.22
C LYS A 31 -8.06 11.54 12.67
N MET A 32 -7.00 11.48 11.88
CA MET A 32 -5.79 10.73 12.17
C MET A 32 -4.60 11.67 12.13
N ALA A 33 -3.71 11.58 13.12
CA ALA A 33 -2.48 12.37 13.10
C ALA A 33 -1.51 11.78 12.07
N ILE A 34 -0.82 12.65 11.33
CA ILE A 34 0.17 12.22 10.34
C ILE A 34 1.27 11.36 11.02
N GLN A 35 1.65 11.73 12.24
CA GLN A 35 2.60 10.99 13.08
C GLN A 35 2.14 9.56 13.38
N GLU A 36 0.83 9.33 13.55
CA GLU A 36 0.31 7.97 13.77
C GLU A 36 0.49 7.14 12.51
N ILE A 37 0.22 7.72 11.33
CA ILE A 37 0.43 7.04 10.05
C ILE A 37 1.91 6.75 9.80
N ILE A 38 2.80 7.70 10.13
CA ILE A 38 4.25 7.50 10.03
C ILE A 38 4.71 6.41 11.01
N ALA A 39 4.15 6.35 12.22
CA ALA A 39 4.46 5.28 13.15
C ALA A 39 4.06 3.90 12.61
N LEU A 40 3.01 3.81 11.78
CA LEU A 40 2.68 2.57 11.07
C LEU A 40 3.69 2.23 9.98
N LEU A 41 4.35 3.21 9.36
CA LEU A 41 5.48 2.95 8.47
C LEU A 41 6.64 2.32 9.24
N ASN A 42 6.77 2.49 10.56
CA ASN A 42 7.76 1.72 11.32
C ASN A 42 7.48 0.20 11.31
N GLN A 43 6.27 -0.25 10.96
CA GLN A 43 6.01 -1.69 10.71
C GLN A 43 6.83 -2.24 9.53
N ILE A 44 7.44 -1.37 8.73
CA ILE A 44 8.45 -1.69 7.72
C ILE A 44 9.76 -2.20 8.37
N ASP A 45 9.90 -2.14 9.69
CA ASP A 45 10.96 -2.85 10.40
C ASP A 45 10.96 -4.35 10.08
N ASP A 46 9.83 -4.94 9.69
CA ASP A 46 9.80 -6.31 9.19
C ASP A 46 10.52 -6.48 7.85
N LEU A 47 10.57 -5.44 7.01
CA LEU A 47 11.40 -5.43 5.80
C LEU A 47 12.89 -5.34 6.18
N LYS A 48 13.27 -4.51 7.17
CA LYS A 48 14.66 -4.47 7.67
C LYS A 48 15.10 -5.83 8.20
N LYS A 49 14.27 -6.48 9.02
CA LYS A 49 14.53 -7.84 9.55
C LYS A 49 14.71 -8.88 8.46
N ARG A 50 14.08 -8.69 7.28
CA ARG A 50 14.23 -9.56 6.09
C ARG A 50 15.48 -9.27 5.26
N GLY A 51 16.31 -8.32 5.69
CA GLY A 51 17.58 -7.94 5.07
C GLY A 51 17.46 -6.90 3.97
N TYR A 52 16.38 -6.11 3.93
CA TYR A 52 16.30 -4.96 3.04
C TYR A 52 16.97 -3.74 3.68
N ASP A 53 17.72 -2.99 2.87
CA ASP A 53 18.18 -1.64 3.23
C ASP A 53 17.06 -0.63 2.96
N ILE A 54 16.76 0.23 3.93
CA ILE A 54 15.61 1.13 3.89
C ILE A 54 16.06 2.54 4.23
N GLN A 55 15.93 3.42 3.26
CA GLN A 55 16.22 4.83 3.38
C GLN A 55 14.90 5.59 3.54
N PHE A 56 14.58 5.96 4.79
CA PHE A 56 13.38 6.70 5.11
C PHE A 56 13.70 8.18 5.33
N VAL A 57 13.00 9.04 4.58
CA VAL A 57 13.12 10.50 4.68
C VAL A 57 11.76 11.09 4.99
N ASP A 58 11.62 11.65 6.18
CA ASP A 58 10.42 12.34 6.61
C ASP A 58 10.55 13.86 6.42
N GLN A 59 9.71 14.42 5.55
CA GLN A 59 9.58 15.85 5.27
C GLN A 59 8.21 16.37 5.70
N THR A 60 7.53 15.67 6.61
CA THR A 60 6.21 16.08 7.09
C THR A 60 6.30 17.06 8.25
N MET A 61 5.19 17.74 8.49
CA MET A 61 4.95 18.56 9.66
C MET A 61 3.74 18.02 10.44
N HIS A 62 3.55 18.51 11.66
CA HIS A 62 2.36 18.16 12.45
C HIS A 62 1.08 18.54 11.73
N GLY A 63 0.14 17.60 11.70
CA GLY A 63 -1.12 17.77 11.00
C GLY A 63 -2.01 16.54 11.19
N CYS A 64 -3.23 16.65 10.71
CA CYS A 64 -4.16 15.53 10.69
C CYS A 64 -4.82 15.44 9.33
N ILE A 65 -5.12 14.22 8.94
CA ILE A 65 -5.93 13.93 7.76
C ILE A 65 -7.24 13.27 8.19
N GLU A 66 -8.25 13.34 7.34
CA GLU A 66 -9.39 12.45 7.44
C GLU A 66 -8.99 11.10 6.84
N GLY A 67 -9.10 10.02 7.62
CA GLY A 67 -8.62 8.72 7.21
C GLY A 67 -9.26 7.57 7.97
N ASN A 68 -8.89 6.35 7.59
CA ASN A 68 -9.38 5.13 8.23
C ASN A 68 -8.20 4.16 8.43
N LEU A 69 -7.92 3.82 9.68
CA LEU A 69 -6.75 3.04 10.07
C LEU A 69 -6.70 1.65 9.41
N PRO A 70 -7.80 0.86 9.37
CA PRO A 70 -7.86 -0.36 8.58
C PRO A 70 -7.48 -0.21 7.11
N LEU A 71 -7.94 0.86 6.42
CA LEU A 71 -7.58 1.10 5.03
C LEU A 71 -6.09 1.45 4.85
N VAL A 72 -5.53 2.26 5.74
CA VAL A 72 -4.10 2.59 5.75
C VAL A 72 -3.24 1.33 5.94
N HIS A 73 -3.60 0.46 6.91
CA HIS A 73 -2.93 -0.83 7.08
C HIS A 73 -3.03 -1.71 5.84
N ARG A 74 -4.20 -1.77 5.20
CA ARG A 74 -4.39 -2.55 3.98
C ARG A 74 -3.47 -2.05 2.86
N ILE A 75 -3.30 -0.74 2.71
CA ILE A 75 -2.37 -0.15 1.74
C ILE A 75 -0.94 -0.59 2.05
N PHE A 76 -0.46 -0.40 3.28
CA PHE A 76 0.91 -0.73 3.66
C PHE A 76 1.24 -2.23 3.57
N ASN A 77 0.28 -3.10 3.90
CA ASN A 77 0.45 -4.54 3.76
C ASN A 77 0.62 -4.93 2.28
N ASN A 78 -0.19 -4.36 1.38
CA ASN A 78 -0.07 -4.62 -0.05
C ASN A 78 1.26 -4.12 -0.62
N LEU A 79 1.67 -2.90 -0.26
CA LEU A 79 2.96 -2.34 -0.68
C LEU A 79 4.14 -3.17 -0.14
N SER A 80 4.13 -3.53 1.14
CA SER A 80 5.18 -4.36 1.75
C SER A 80 5.27 -5.73 1.09
N SER A 81 4.13 -6.37 0.77
CA SER A 81 4.12 -7.64 0.05
C SER A 81 4.70 -7.51 -1.36
N ASN A 82 4.45 -6.39 -2.04
CA ASN A 82 5.03 -6.11 -3.35
C ASN A 82 6.54 -5.91 -3.26
N ILE A 83 7.02 -5.17 -2.28
CA ILE A 83 8.45 -5.03 -2.02
C ILE A 83 9.08 -6.42 -1.78
N ILE A 84 8.49 -7.25 -0.92
CA ILE A 84 9.01 -8.60 -0.67
C ILE A 84 9.08 -9.43 -1.96
N LYS A 85 8.07 -9.31 -2.82
CA LYS A 85 7.99 -10.03 -4.09
C LYS A 85 8.98 -9.51 -5.11
N TYR A 86 9.18 -8.21 -5.26
CA TYR A 86 9.87 -7.65 -6.44
C TYR A 86 11.20 -6.98 -6.12
N ALA A 87 11.43 -6.53 -4.89
CA ALA A 87 12.61 -5.72 -4.57
C ALA A 87 13.92 -6.51 -4.69
N ASP A 88 14.93 -5.86 -5.28
CA ASP A 88 16.33 -6.29 -5.23
C ASP A 88 16.90 -6.05 -3.84
N LYS A 89 17.31 -7.12 -3.16
CA LYS A 89 17.90 -7.05 -1.81
C LYS A 89 19.24 -6.32 -1.76
N GLN A 90 19.93 -6.18 -2.90
CA GLN A 90 21.22 -5.50 -2.97
C GLN A 90 21.09 -3.98 -3.17
N LYS A 91 19.86 -3.48 -3.32
CA LYS A 91 19.58 -2.07 -3.55
C LYS A 91 18.68 -1.52 -2.44
N PRO A 92 18.83 -0.24 -2.08
CA PRO A 92 17.98 0.38 -1.06
C PRO A 92 16.54 0.53 -1.55
N ILE A 93 15.62 0.46 -0.60
CA ILE A 93 14.23 0.91 -0.76
C ILE A 93 14.17 2.34 -0.22
N HIS A 94 13.65 3.27 -1.02
CA HIS A 94 13.45 4.65 -0.60
C HIS A 94 12.00 4.88 -0.21
N ILE A 95 11.81 5.50 0.94
CA ILE A 95 10.49 5.88 1.44
C ILE A 95 10.53 7.36 1.78
N LEU A 96 9.63 8.13 1.19
CA LEU A 96 9.51 9.57 1.40
C LEU A 96 8.11 9.90 1.91
N THR A 97 8.03 10.66 3.00
CA THR A 97 6.77 11.29 3.44
C THR A 97 6.88 12.80 3.30
N LYS A 98 5.83 13.44 2.79
CA LYS A 98 5.77 14.91 2.70
C LYS A 98 4.35 15.42 2.85
N VAL A 99 4.21 16.67 3.29
CA VAL A 99 2.96 17.43 3.22
C VAL A 99 3.15 18.56 2.23
N GLU A 100 2.30 18.63 1.21
CA GLU A 100 2.35 19.67 0.20
C GLU A 100 0.93 20.05 -0.21
N LYS A 101 0.62 21.35 -0.32
CA LYS A 101 -0.69 21.87 -0.75
C LYS A 101 -1.90 21.30 0.02
N GLY A 102 -1.72 20.99 1.30
CA GLY A 102 -2.78 20.45 2.17
C GLY A 102 -3.00 18.94 2.02
N GLU A 103 -2.19 18.25 1.23
CA GLU A 103 -2.24 16.80 1.06
C GLU A 103 -1.03 16.12 1.70
N PHE A 104 -1.24 14.92 2.22
CA PHE A 104 -0.20 14.06 2.75
C PHE A 104 0.18 13.00 1.72
N TYR A 105 1.47 12.91 1.41
CA TYR A 105 2.00 11.98 0.43
C TYR A 105 2.96 11.00 1.08
N ILE A 106 2.88 9.75 0.62
CA ILE A 106 3.84 8.69 0.92
C ILE A 106 4.31 8.10 -0.40
N ARG A 107 5.62 8.04 -0.60
CA ARG A 107 6.22 7.43 -1.78
C ARG A 107 7.06 6.24 -1.36
N PHE A 108 6.94 5.14 -2.11
CA PHE A 108 7.76 3.95 -2.01
C PHE A 108 8.45 3.71 -3.34
N GLU A 109 9.78 3.57 -3.33
CA GLU A 109 10.58 3.28 -4.53
C GLU A 109 11.53 2.12 -4.24
N ASN A 110 11.60 1.13 -5.12
CA ASN A 110 12.54 0.01 -5.04
C ASN A 110 13.02 -0.41 -6.43
N TYR A 111 14.21 -1.01 -6.49
CA TYR A 111 14.70 -1.67 -7.70
C TYR A 111 14.08 -3.05 -7.83
N ILE A 112 13.84 -3.51 -9.06
CA ILE A 112 13.29 -4.84 -9.34
C ILE A 112 14.44 -5.85 -9.45
N ALA A 113 14.35 -6.96 -8.73
CA ALA A 113 15.33 -8.05 -8.81
C ALA A 113 15.29 -8.70 -10.21
N SER A 114 16.44 -8.79 -10.87
CA SER A 114 16.58 -9.36 -12.22
C SER A 114 16.28 -10.86 -12.32
N THR A 115 16.32 -11.58 -11.20
CA THR A 115 16.19 -13.05 -11.13
C THR A 115 14.77 -13.54 -10.93
N LYS A 116 13.80 -12.63 -10.82
CA LYS A 116 12.43 -12.97 -10.43
C LYS A 116 11.50 -12.95 -11.64
N ASP A 117 11.32 -14.12 -12.23
CA ASP A 117 10.27 -14.41 -13.20
C ASP A 117 8.95 -14.66 -12.43
N VAL A 118 8.40 -13.58 -11.86
CA VAL A 118 7.23 -13.65 -10.98
C VAL A 118 6.01 -13.18 -11.77
N GLU A 119 5.07 -14.09 -12.04
CA GLU A 119 3.75 -13.73 -12.57
C GLU A 119 3.08 -12.71 -11.65
N SER A 120 2.77 -11.53 -12.20
CA SER A 120 2.04 -10.47 -11.51
C SER A 120 0.55 -10.64 -11.78
N ASN A 121 -0.22 -11.01 -10.76
CA ASN A 121 -1.67 -11.03 -10.87
C ASN A 121 -2.31 -9.65 -10.67
N HIS A 122 -1.53 -8.58 -10.45
CA HIS A 122 -1.97 -7.18 -10.28
C HIS A 122 -2.96 -6.87 -9.13
N ILE A 123 -3.45 -7.89 -8.42
CA ILE A 123 -4.43 -7.78 -7.31
C ILE A 123 -3.97 -6.82 -6.20
N GLY A 124 -2.67 -6.85 -5.85
CA GLY A 124 -2.13 -6.03 -4.77
C GLY A 124 -2.24 -4.53 -5.03
N LEU A 125 -1.94 -4.09 -6.26
CA LEU A 125 -2.05 -2.68 -6.65
C LEU A 125 -3.50 -2.26 -6.83
N GLN A 126 -4.36 -3.14 -7.37
CA GLN A 126 -5.80 -2.89 -7.42
C GLN A 126 -6.39 -2.70 -6.01
N SER A 127 -5.95 -3.50 -5.02
CA SER A 127 -6.35 -3.36 -3.63
C SER A 127 -5.90 -2.02 -3.02
N VAL A 128 -4.69 -1.55 -3.36
CA VAL A 128 -4.22 -0.20 -2.97
C VAL A 128 -5.10 0.88 -3.60
N GLN A 129 -5.36 0.81 -4.90
CA GLN A 129 -6.20 1.77 -5.62
C GLN A 129 -7.61 1.87 -5.03
N MET A 130 -8.23 0.73 -4.71
CA MET A 130 -9.56 0.72 -4.08
C MET A 130 -9.53 1.32 -2.68
N SER A 131 -8.53 1.00 -1.87
CA SER A 131 -8.38 1.57 -0.52
C SER A 131 -8.14 3.08 -0.57
N MET A 132 -7.33 3.55 -1.52
CA MET A 132 -7.10 4.98 -1.75
C MET A 132 -8.38 5.69 -2.18
N LYS A 133 -9.17 5.09 -3.08
CA LYS A 133 -10.47 5.66 -3.49
C LYS A 133 -11.45 5.76 -2.32
N GLN A 134 -11.48 4.77 -1.43
CA GLN A 134 -12.29 4.81 -0.20
C GLN A 134 -11.83 5.90 0.78
N LEU A 135 -10.52 6.19 0.82
CA LEU A 135 -9.94 7.31 1.57
C LEU A 135 -10.08 8.66 0.87
N GLN A 136 -10.73 8.72 -0.31
CA GLN A 136 -10.78 9.92 -1.16
C GLN A 136 -9.38 10.44 -1.58
N GLY A 137 -8.37 9.57 -1.53
CA GLY A 137 -7.01 9.84 -1.98
C GLY A 137 -6.73 9.31 -3.39
N SER A 138 -5.49 9.48 -3.84
CA SER A 138 -5.01 8.98 -5.14
C SER A 138 -3.66 8.26 -5.00
N CYS A 139 -3.40 7.30 -5.89
CA CYS A 139 -2.09 6.67 -6.04
C CYS A 139 -1.70 6.60 -7.52
N LEU A 140 -0.40 6.66 -7.78
CA LEU A 140 0.22 6.64 -9.10
C LEU A 140 1.05 5.37 -9.29
#